data_AF-A0A1J5QR50-F1
#
_entry.id   AF-A0A1J5QR50-F1
#
_cell.length_a   1.000
_cell.length_b   1.000
_cell.length_c   1.000
_cell.angle_alpha   90.00
_cell.angle_beta   90.00
_cell.angle_gamma   90.00
#
_symmetry.space_group_name_H-M   'P 1'
#
loop_
_entity.id
_entity.type
_entity.pdbx_description
1 polymer ?
#
loop_
_entity_poly.entity_id
_entity_poly.type
_entity_poly.pdbx_seq_one_letter_code
_entity_poly.pdbx_strand_id
1 'polypeptide(L)'
;MRREAAKKTTLVFYRGVSGEEPVRDWLKEVDRADRLAVGQDLMEDAGRRVGHGTQAPEGVDAMSKQHHGSSLDNFLKDEGVFEETQTLAVKEVVVWQLIEAMQQRSLTKTQLATLLKTSRSQVDRLLDPTRDVTLSTLQRAAALVGRKVQIELV
;
A
#
# COMPACT_ATOMS: atom_id res chain seq x y z
N MET A 1 -22.51 12.34 -9.41
CA MET A 1 -22.39 11.04 -8.74
C MET A 1 -21.29 11.16 -7.68
N ARG A 2 -21.63 11.20 -6.38
CA ARG A 2 -20.61 11.25 -5.31
C ARG A 2 -19.98 9.86 -5.21
N ARG A 3 -18.65 9.76 -5.32
CA ARG A 3 -17.93 8.54 -4.95
C ARG A 3 -17.76 8.55 -3.43
N GLU A 4 -18.14 7.45 -2.79
CA GLU A 4 -17.85 7.24 -1.36
C GLU A 4 -16.33 7.17 -1.20
N ALA A 5 -15.76 7.98 -0.30
CA ALA A 5 -14.33 7.95 -0.05
C ALA A 5 -13.95 6.58 0.54
N ALA A 6 -12.91 5.95 0.00
CA ALA A 6 -12.42 4.67 0.51
C ALA A 6 -12.05 4.85 1.99
N LYS A 7 -12.76 4.15 2.89
CA LYS A 7 -12.55 4.26 4.33
C LYS A 7 -11.16 3.74 4.66
N LYS A 8 -10.23 4.64 5.04
CA LYS A 8 -8.89 4.25 5.53
C LYS A 8 -9.09 3.37 6.76
N THR A 9 -8.80 2.08 6.64
CA THR A 9 -8.82 1.16 7.78
C THR A 9 -7.61 1.47 8.64
N THR A 10 -7.83 2.15 9.76
CA THR A 10 -6.76 2.40 10.74
C THR A 10 -6.35 1.09 11.39
N LEU A 11 -5.12 0.65 11.12
CA LEU A 11 -4.49 -0.44 11.86
C LEU A 11 -4.13 0.05 13.26
N VAL A 12 -4.52 -0.70 14.29
CA VAL A 12 -4.34 -0.35 15.70
C VAL A 12 -3.83 -1.57 16.45
N PHE A 13 -2.83 -1.36 17.32
CA PHE A 13 -2.26 -2.42 18.15
C PHE A 13 -3.28 -2.92 19.17
N TYR A 14 -3.16 -4.21 19.50
CA TYR A 14 -3.88 -4.79 20.62
C TYR A 14 -3.41 -4.13 21.94
N ARG A 15 -4.38 -3.67 22.74
CA ARG A 15 -4.16 -3.26 24.13
C ARG A 15 -4.90 -4.22 25.05
N GLY A 16 -4.16 -4.88 25.93
CA GLY A 16 -4.66 -5.68 27.04
C GLY A 16 -5.20 -4.82 28.17
N VAL A 17 -5.69 -5.50 29.21
CA VAL A 17 -6.46 -4.89 30.31
C VAL A 17 -5.62 -4.01 31.25
N SER A 18 -4.29 -4.13 31.22
CA SER A 18 -3.34 -3.37 32.06
C SER A 18 -2.72 -2.17 31.35
N GLY A 19 -2.75 -2.09 30.02
CA GLY A 19 -2.36 -0.90 29.24
C GLY A 19 -1.25 -1.10 28.20
N GLU A 20 -0.52 -2.22 28.24
CA GLU A 20 0.22 -2.77 27.09
C GLU A 20 -0.77 -3.16 25.98
N GLU A 21 -0.56 -3.16 24.65
CA GLU A 21 0.58 -2.94 23.75
C GLU A 21 1.71 -4.01 23.65
N PRO A 22 1.53 -5.29 24.05
CA PRO A 22 2.63 -6.28 24.01
C PRO A 22 3.13 -6.60 22.59
N VAL A 23 2.25 -6.55 21.58
CA VAL A 23 2.65 -6.73 20.17
C VAL A 23 3.55 -5.59 19.69
N ARG A 24 3.28 -4.37 20.18
CA ARG A 24 4.07 -3.18 19.84
C ARG A 24 5.42 -3.20 20.54
N ASP A 25 5.46 -3.63 21.79
CA ASP A 25 6.69 -3.73 22.56
C ASP A 25 7.58 -4.88 22.06
N TRP A 26 7.01 -6.04 21.72
CA TRP A 26 7.72 -7.11 21.03
C TRP A 26 8.39 -6.64 19.73
N LEU A 27 7.69 -5.85 18.90
CA LEU A 27 8.30 -5.28 17.69
C LEU A 27 9.54 -4.41 18.01
N LYS A 28 9.58 -3.68 19.13
CA LYS A 28 10.74 -2.87 19.52
C LYS A 28 11.95 -3.69 19.95
N GLU A 29 11.75 -4.95 20.33
CA GLU A 29 12.81 -5.86 20.80
C GLU A 29 13.48 -6.65 19.66
N VAL A 30 12.76 -6.84 18.54
CA VAL A 30 13.26 -7.47 17.31
C VAL A 30 14.35 -6.60 16.65
N ASP A 31 15.28 -7.18 15.88
CA ASP A 31 16.28 -6.36 15.15
C ASP A 31 15.61 -5.41 14.15
N ARG A 32 16.25 -4.28 13.83
CA ARG A 32 15.69 -3.29 12.89
C ARG A 32 15.43 -3.88 11.51
N ALA A 33 16.27 -4.80 11.02
CA ALA A 33 16.06 -5.46 9.73
C ALA A 33 14.81 -6.35 9.73
N ASP A 34 14.65 -7.17 10.78
CA ASP A 34 13.52 -8.07 10.93
C ASP A 34 12.20 -7.30 11.19
N ARG A 35 12.26 -6.19 11.95
CA ARG A 35 11.14 -5.22 12.10
C ARG A 35 10.66 -4.68 10.75
N LEU A 36 11.60 -4.28 9.90
CA LEU A 36 11.30 -3.71 8.58
C LEU A 36 10.62 -4.76 7.69
N ALA A 37 11.09 -6.01 7.70
CA ALA A 37 10.46 -7.11 6.97
C ALA A 37 9.01 -7.37 7.45
N VAL A 38 8.79 -7.49 8.77
CA VAL A 38 7.43 -7.66 9.33
C VAL A 38 6.53 -6.47 9.01
N GLY A 39 7.06 -5.25 9.01
CA GLY A 39 6.35 -4.05 8.58
C GLY A 39 5.92 -4.11 7.11
N GLN A 40 6.84 -4.50 6.21
CA GLN A 40 6.58 -4.65 4.78
C GLN A 40 5.50 -5.71 4.51
N ASP A 41 5.61 -6.91 5.10
CA ASP A 41 4.62 -8.00 4.96
C ASP A 41 3.21 -7.55 5.39
N LEU A 42 3.10 -6.83 6.50
CA LEU A 42 1.83 -6.28 6.98
C LEU A 42 1.23 -5.24 6.02
N MET A 43 2.06 -4.47 5.34
CA MET A 43 1.62 -3.46 4.36
C MET A 43 1.25 -4.06 3.00
N GLU A 44 1.98 -5.07 2.51
CA GLU A 44 1.59 -5.84 1.33
C GLU A 44 0.21 -6.50 1.56
N ASP A 45 0.01 -7.17 2.70
CA ASP A 45 -1.24 -7.85 3.02
C ASP A 45 -2.41 -6.86 3.28
N ALA A 46 -2.15 -5.73 3.94
CA ALA A 46 -3.14 -4.65 4.07
C ALA A 46 -3.55 -4.06 2.71
N GLY A 47 -2.61 -3.87 1.78
CA GLY A 47 -2.89 -3.44 0.41
C GLY A 47 -3.70 -4.47 -0.38
N ARG A 48 -3.43 -5.76 -0.18
CA ARG A 48 -4.12 -6.87 -0.85
C ARG A 48 -5.59 -7.03 -0.46
N ARG A 49 -5.97 -6.61 0.76
CA ARG A 49 -7.36 -6.67 1.26
C ARG A 49 -8.37 -5.77 0.51
N VAL A 50 -7.92 -4.90 -0.40
CA VAL A 50 -8.81 -4.11 -1.27
C VAL A 50 -9.54 -4.98 -2.31
N GLY A 51 -9.11 -6.24 -2.53
CA GLY A 51 -9.55 -7.07 -3.66
C GLY A 51 -10.40 -8.32 -3.36
N HIS A 52 -10.67 -8.70 -2.10
CA HIS A 52 -11.48 -9.90 -1.79
C HIS A 52 -12.44 -9.66 -0.63
N GLY A 53 -13.74 -9.63 -0.95
CA GLY A 53 -14.82 -9.59 0.04
C GLY A 53 -15.01 -10.94 0.71
N THR A 54 -14.25 -11.21 1.77
CA THR A 54 -14.62 -12.25 2.73
C THR A 54 -15.84 -11.76 3.50
N GLN A 55 -17.01 -12.34 3.26
CA GLN A 55 -18.18 -12.12 4.09
C GLN A 55 -17.86 -12.58 5.52
N ALA A 56 -17.82 -11.64 6.46
CA ALA A 56 -17.86 -11.98 7.87
C ALA A 56 -19.24 -12.60 8.18
N PRO A 57 -19.32 -13.60 9.07
CA PRO A 57 -20.61 -14.18 9.46
C PRO A 57 -21.50 -13.09 10.07
N GLU A 58 -22.73 -12.98 9.57
CA GLU A 58 -23.74 -12.06 10.11
C GLU A 58 -24.11 -12.49 11.53
N GLY A 59 -23.95 -11.58 12.50
CA GLY A 59 -24.27 -11.88 13.91
C GLY A 59 -23.32 -11.33 14.96
N VAL A 60 -22.78 -10.12 14.79
CA VAL A 60 -22.27 -9.31 15.92
C VAL A 60 -22.80 -7.89 15.82
N ASP A 61 -23.44 -7.44 16.90
CA ASP A 61 -23.99 -6.08 16.99
C ASP A 61 -22.92 -5.01 16.78
N ALA A 62 -23.34 -3.86 16.26
CA ALA A 62 -22.49 -2.73 15.95
C ALA A 62 -22.02 -1.99 17.22
N MET A 63 -21.24 -2.66 18.06
CA MET A 63 -20.44 -1.99 19.09
C MET A 63 -19.44 -1.05 18.41
N SER A 64 -19.43 0.20 18.86
CA SER A 64 -18.44 1.19 18.45
C SER A 64 -17.05 0.62 18.67
N LYS A 65 -16.28 0.45 17.58
CA LYS A 65 -14.90 -0.05 17.63
C LYS A 65 -14.01 1.01 18.28
N GLN A 66 -14.06 1.10 19.60
CA GLN A 66 -13.06 1.76 20.40
C GLN A 66 -11.77 0.97 20.19
N HIS A 67 -10.90 1.48 19.33
CA HIS A 67 -9.61 0.86 19.12
C HIS A 67 -8.76 1.12 20.37
N HIS A 68 -8.56 0.09 21.18
CA HIS A 68 -8.06 0.27 22.54
C HIS A 68 -6.56 0.62 22.62
N GLY A 69 -5.75 0.37 21.59
CA GLY A 69 -4.31 0.67 21.53
C GLY A 69 -3.91 1.85 20.64
N SER A 70 -2.61 2.10 20.51
CA SER A 70 -2.05 3.08 19.56
C SER A 70 -2.19 2.62 18.10
N SER A 71 -2.26 3.57 17.16
CA SER A 71 -2.27 3.27 15.72
C SER A 71 -0.90 2.82 15.19
N LEU A 72 -0.91 2.09 14.07
CA LEU A 72 0.31 1.80 13.29
C LEU A 72 0.99 3.09 12.83
N ASP A 73 0.21 4.08 12.37
CA ASP A 73 0.70 5.41 11.98
C ASP A 73 1.51 6.08 13.13
N ASN A 74 1.12 5.90 14.40
CA ASN A 74 1.86 6.45 15.54
C ASN A 74 3.16 5.66 15.80
N PHE A 75 3.12 4.33 15.75
CA PHE A 75 4.33 3.50 15.90
C PHE A 75 5.38 3.83 14.83
N LEU A 76 4.99 3.93 13.57
CA LEU A 76 5.90 4.26 12.47
C LEU A 76 6.49 5.69 12.59
N LYS A 77 5.78 6.62 13.24
CA LYS A 77 6.29 7.96 13.56
C LYS A 77 7.29 7.92 14.72
N ASP A 78 7.00 7.14 15.75
CA ASP A 78 7.88 6.97 16.91
C ASP A 78 9.19 6.26 16.52
N GLU A 79 9.15 5.33 15.55
CA GLU A 79 10.34 4.70 14.94
C GLU A 79 11.00 5.58 13.84
N GLY A 80 10.44 6.75 13.51
CA GLY A 80 11.00 7.72 12.56
C GLY A 80 10.96 7.33 11.07
N VAL A 81 10.23 6.28 10.69
CA VAL A 81 10.18 5.73 9.31
C VAL A 81 8.90 6.04 8.54
N PHE A 82 7.89 6.64 9.20
CA PHE A 82 6.55 6.87 8.65
C PHE A 82 6.51 7.41 7.21
N GLU A 83 7.25 8.49 6.90
CA GLU A 83 7.21 9.14 5.59
C GLU A 83 7.84 8.28 4.46
N GLU A 84 8.94 7.60 4.74
CA GLU A 84 9.60 6.67 3.81
C GLU A 84 8.69 5.48 3.52
N THR A 85 8.16 4.88 4.59
CA THR A 85 7.22 3.76 4.56
C THR A 85 5.94 4.09 3.80
N GLN A 86 5.31 5.24 4.08
CA GLN A 86 4.11 5.70 3.38
C GLN A 86 4.40 5.96 1.89
N THR A 87 5.56 6.54 1.57
CA THR A 87 5.99 6.78 0.19
C THR A 87 6.16 5.47 -0.58
N LEU A 88 6.80 4.47 0.03
CA LEU A 88 6.99 3.15 -0.58
C LEU A 88 5.65 2.44 -0.81
N ALA A 89 4.77 2.39 0.20
CA ALA A 89 3.46 1.76 0.09
C ALA A 89 2.59 2.37 -1.04
N VAL A 90 2.65 3.70 -1.23
CA VAL A 90 1.97 4.37 -2.35
C VAL A 90 2.56 3.93 -3.70
N LYS A 91 3.90 3.81 -3.81
CA LYS A 91 4.56 3.33 -5.04
C LYS A 91 4.20 1.87 -5.34
N GLU A 92 4.17 1.00 -4.33
CA GLU A 92 3.78 -0.41 -4.45
C GLU A 92 2.35 -0.56 -4.99
N VAL A 93 1.38 0.16 -4.41
CA VAL A 93 -0.01 0.15 -4.87
C VAL A 93 -0.11 0.63 -6.32
N VAL A 94 0.63 1.68 -6.72
CA VAL A 94 0.66 2.19 -8.09
C VAL A 94 1.28 1.19 -9.06
N VAL A 95 2.39 0.55 -8.70
CA VAL A 95 3.05 -0.50 -9.50
C VAL A 95 2.13 -1.71 -9.66
N TRP A 96 1.50 -2.17 -8.57
CA TRP A 96 0.54 -3.27 -8.60
C TRP A 96 -0.66 -2.97 -9.52
N GLN A 97 -1.27 -1.78 -9.41
CA GLN A 97 -2.36 -1.35 -10.31
C GLN A 97 -1.92 -1.31 -11.78
N LEU A 98 -0.68 -0.92 -12.06
CA LEU A 98 -0.13 -0.89 -13.42
C LEU A 98 0.09 -2.31 -13.97
N ILE A 99 0.65 -3.23 -13.15
CA ILE A 99 0.84 -4.65 -13.51
C ILE A 99 -0.50 -5.34 -13.74
N GLU A 100 -1.48 -5.14 -12.85
CA GLU A 100 -2.84 -5.68 -12.98
C GLU A 100 -3.48 -5.21 -14.31
N ALA A 101 -3.40 -3.91 -14.61
CA ALA A 101 -3.92 -3.34 -15.84
C ALA A 101 -3.19 -3.83 -17.10
N MET A 102 -1.88 -4.10 -17.01
CA MET A 102 -1.13 -4.74 -18.08
C MET A 102 -1.62 -6.18 -18.34
N GLN A 103 -1.81 -6.97 -17.27
CA GLN A 103 -2.34 -8.34 -17.35
C GLN A 103 -3.74 -8.38 -17.97
N GLN A 104 -4.66 -7.51 -17.49
CA GLN A 104 -6.02 -7.38 -18.03
C GLN A 104 -6.07 -7.05 -19.53
N ARG A 105 -5.00 -6.46 -20.09
CA ARG A 105 -4.89 -6.10 -21.51
C ARG A 105 -3.88 -6.97 -22.29
N SER A 106 -3.36 -8.04 -21.68
CA SER A 106 -2.32 -8.91 -22.24
C SER A 106 -1.07 -8.14 -22.74
N LEU A 107 -0.71 -7.04 -22.07
CA LEU A 107 0.45 -6.21 -22.41
C LEU A 107 1.70 -6.70 -21.68
N THR A 108 2.69 -7.15 -22.44
CA THR A 108 4.03 -7.47 -21.93
C THR A 108 4.85 -6.20 -21.66
N LYS A 109 5.89 -6.31 -20.80
CA LYS A 109 6.87 -5.23 -20.58
C LYS A 109 7.52 -4.75 -21.89
N THR A 110 7.80 -5.66 -22.82
CA THR A 110 8.39 -5.33 -24.13
C THR A 110 7.43 -4.52 -25.00
N GLN A 111 6.15 -4.91 -25.09
CA GLN A 111 5.14 -4.13 -25.81
C GLN A 111 4.95 -2.74 -25.19
N LEU A 112 4.90 -2.65 -23.85
CA LEU A 112 4.81 -1.37 -23.16
C LEU A 112 6.03 -0.47 -23.44
N ALA A 113 7.24 -1.03 -23.50
CA ALA A 113 8.46 -0.29 -23.85
C ALA A 113 8.39 0.28 -25.28
N THR A 114 7.96 -0.53 -26.25
CA THR A 114 7.73 -0.10 -27.63
C THR A 114 6.69 1.03 -27.72
N LEU A 115 5.55 0.89 -27.04
CA LEU A 115 4.47 1.89 -27.03
C LEU A 115 4.89 3.20 -26.35
N LEU A 116 5.69 3.12 -25.28
CA LEU A 116 6.29 4.28 -24.59
C LEU A 116 7.48 4.89 -25.35
N LYS A 117 7.96 4.26 -26.43
CA LYS A 117 9.18 4.62 -27.16
C LYS A 117 10.40 4.72 -26.23
N THR A 118 10.59 3.71 -25.39
CA THR A 118 11.66 3.67 -24.38
C THR A 118 12.28 2.27 -24.27
N SER A 119 13.36 2.13 -23.49
CA SER A 119 14.00 0.82 -23.28
C SER A 119 13.20 -0.06 -22.33
N ARG A 120 13.37 -1.39 -22.44
CA ARG A 120 12.84 -2.34 -21.46
C ARG A 120 13.29 -2.00 -20.03
N SER A 121 14.53 -1.55 -19.84
CA SER A 121 15.05 -1.15 -18.52
C SER A 121 14.35 0.06 -17.90
N GLN A 122 13.82 1.00 -18.71
CA GLN A 122 12.99 2.09 -18.22
C GLN A 122 11.58 1.61 -17.81
N VAL A 123 11.05 0.57 -18.47
CA VAL A 123 9.82 -0.10 -18.05
C VAL A 123 10.04 -0.95 -16.80
N ASP A 124 11.17 -1.64 -16.67
CA ASP A 124 11.51 -2.36 -15.45
C ASP A 124 11.64 -1.39 -14.25
N ARG A 125 12.25 -0.21 -14.43
CA ARG A 125 12.28 0.88 -13.43
C ARG A 125 10.88 1.43 -13.10
N LEU A 126 9.97 1.46 -14.08
CA LEU A 126 8.59 1.90 -13.88
C LEU A 126 7.74 0.91 -13.08
N LEU A 127 8.16 -0.35 -13.05
CA LEU A 127 7.50 -1.45 -12.37
C LEU A 127 8.29 -1.92 -11.13
N ASP A 128 9.18 -1.06 -10.61
CA ASP A 128 10.00 -1.26 -9.42
C ASP A 128 9.66 -0.16 -8.39
N PRO A 129 8.95 -0.48 -7.29
CA PRO A 129 8.48 0.51 -6.33
C PRO A 129 9.63 1.16 -5.53
N THR A 130 10.82 0.58 -5.55
CA THR A 130 12.02 1.16 -4.92
C THR A 130 12.62 2.31 -5.73
N ARG A 131 12.15 2.54 -6.97
CA ARG A 131 12.72 3.52 -7.90
C ARG A 131 11.81 4.72 -8.07
N ASP A 132 12.43 5.90 -8.14
CA ASP A 132 11.72 7.10 -8.55
C ASP A 132 11.46 7.11 -10.06
N VAL A 133 10.26 7.59 -10.40
CA VAL A 133 9.76 7.79 -11.77
C VAL A 133 9.13 9.16 -11.89
N THR A 134 9.18 9.75 -13.08
CA THR A 134 8.50 11.03 -13.30
C THR A 134 7.00 10.82 -13.42
N LEU A 135 6.20 11.75 -12.88
CA LEU A 135 4.74 11.76 -13.04
C LEU A 135 4.32 11.69 -14.51
N SER A 136 5.08 12.36 -15.39
CA SER A 136 4.86 12.34 -16.85
C SER A 136 5.06 10.94 -17.47
N THR A 137 5.95 10.11 -16.92
CA THR A 137 6.15 8.74 -17.39
C THR A 137 5.03 7.83 -16.88
N LEU A 138 4.67 7.96 -15.60
CA LEU A 138 3.55 7.23 -15.00
C LEU A 138 2.22 7.55 -15.71
N GLN A 139 1.94 8.82 -16.01
CA GLN A 139 0.75 9.24 -16.77
C GLN A 139 0.67 8.60 -18.16
N ARG A 140 1.78 8.57 -18.92
CA ARG A 140 1.81 7.92 -20.24
C ARG A 140 1.56 6.41 -20.14
N ALA A 141 2.17 5.73 -19.17
CA ALA A 141 1.98 4.30 -18.99
C ALA A 141 0.55 3.96 -18.52
N ALA A 142 0.00 4.73 -17.57
CA ALA A 142 -1.39 4.62 -17.14
C ALA A 142 -2.36 4.75 -18.34
N ALA A 143 -2.15 5.74 -19.21
CA ALA A 143 -2.97 5.92 -20.41
C ALA A 143 -2.88 4.71 -21.37
N LEU A 144 -1.68 4.14 -21.56
CA LEU A 144 -1.48 2.93 -22.37
C LEU A 144 -2.12 1.67 -21.79
N VAL A 145 -2.43 1.63 -20.49
CA VAL A 145 -3.22 0.55 -19.87
C VAL A 145 -4.69 0.92 -19.63
N GLY A 146 -5.17 2.03 -20.21
CA GLY A 146 -6.57 2.46 -20.10
C GLY A 146 -6.94 3.11 -18.76
N ARG A 147 -5.96 3.47 -17.93
CA ARG A 147 -6.14 4.16 -16.63
C ARG A 147 -5.69 5.62 -16.72
N LYS A 148 -5.92 6.39 -15.66
CA LYS A 148 -5.50 7.79 -15.52
C LYS A 148 -4.93 8.01 -14.13
N VAL A 149 -3.86 8.79 -14.04
CA VAL A 149 -3.29 9.23 -12.76
C VAL A 149 -4.10 10.44 -12.26
N GLN A 150 -4.53 10.40 -11.01
CA GLN A 150 -5.12 11.54 -10.28
C GLN A 150 -4.29 11.75 -9.01
N ILE A 151 -3.95 13.00 -8.72
CA ILE A 151 -3.15 13.40 -7.57
C ILE A 151 -3.83 14.62 -6.94
N GLU A 152 -3.86 14.63 -5.62
CA GLU A 152 -4.39 15.70 -4.79
C GLU A 152 -3.30 16.07 -3.76
N LEU A 153 -3.17 17.36 -3.45
CA LEU A 153 -2.38 17.82 -2.31
C LEU A 153 -3.36 18.04 -1.16
N VAL A 154 -3.05 17.46 0.01
CA VAL A 154 -3.91 17.42 1.21
C VAL A 154 -3.27 18.13 2.38
#